data_AF-A0A971SUX7-F1
#
_entry.id   AF-A0A971SUX7-F1
#
_cell.length_a   1.000
_cell.length_b   1.000
_cell.length_c   1.000
_cell.angle_alpha   90.00
_cell.angle_beta   90.00
_cell.angle_gamma   90.00
#
_symmetry.space_group_name_H-M   'P 1'
#
loop_
_entity.id
_entity.type
_entity.pdbx_description
1 polymer ?
#
loop_
_entity_poly.entity_id
_entity_poly.type
_entity_poly.pdbx_seq_one_letter_code
_entity_poly.pdbx_strand_id
1 'polypeptide(L)'
;MRKTSLLKLGKMVIIPLFTVPVLNACAKDSATSVNGVNAIPLAGGIFLILALFGGLFYLFKIGKLQKWYVEGVGLGRSKYQASRLSSEKKKIDKTRSKLVDELGQKVWDEKISDPAYAEDWNRLLAMENQQAPILEDVRRLEGEAQRVKEQRDAAADELNRQISGFQAQVQNLTARLSVLKGSQANAEKNYQSLQQRSNNLIAEIRSIQNKIMQMQASNAPDREQQIFAMNNAIATHNNEILGISNQVPGVQAELTRLRNEQTPLLAEMDRAKSALASAQEQLRQTVPPLDTQLNNLAETIKSKQNEVASIKNVMQPMIDGLGPMAEEARPDSPLLNELYARIDVEKSKLGSVTSEVDLMQSRIEATDKGSARSFYLMVAGGVSVLAAAIWLIVSGIK
;
A
#
# COMPACT_ATOMS: atom_id res chain seq x y z
N MET A 1 -7.85 13.89 11.84
CA MET A 1 -8.54 13.23 12.98
C MET A 1 -9.83 12.59 12.48
N ARG A 2 -9.81 11.29 12.18
CA ARG A 2 -10.99 10.52 11.76
C ARG A 2 -11.12 9.30 12.66
N LYS A 3 -12.30 9.16 13.24
CA LYS A 3 -12.74 8.07 14.12
C LYS A 3 -12.74 6.75 13.35
N THR A 4 -11.93 5.80 13.81
CA THR A 4 -12.01 4.39 13.43
C THR A 4 -13.06 3.70 14.30
N SER A 5 -14.29 3.58 13.79
CA SER A 5 -15.34 2.71 14.34
C SER A 5 -15.23 1.33 13.66
N LEU A 6 -14.51 0.43 14.30
CA LEU A 6 -14.46 -0.99 13.96
C LEU A 6 -15.72 -1.68 14.48
N LEU A 7 -16.66 -1.98 13.57
CA LEU A 7 -17.68 -3.01 13.76
C LEU A 7 -16.96 -4.37 13.78
N LYS A 8 -16.90 -5.03 14.94
CA LYS A 8 -16.58 -6.46 15.02
C LYS A 8 -17.87 -7.25 15.12
N LEU A 9 -18.00 -8.16 14.16
CA LEU A 9 -19.06 -9.13 13.97
C LEU A 9 -19.41 -9.92 15.25
N GLY A 10 -20.69 -10.23 15.35
CA GLY A 10 -21.31 -10.99 16.43
C GLY A 10 -20.64 -12.35 16.65
N LYS A 11 -20.47 -12.66 17.94
CA LYS A 11 -20.00 -13.95 18.44
C LYS A 11 -21.01 -15.03 18.07
N MET A 12 -20.62 -15.89 17.12
CA MET A 12 -21.26 -17.18 16.89
C MET A 12 -20.91 -18.09 18.06
N VAL A 13 -21.91 -18.44 18.86
CA VAL A 13 -21.80 -19.40 19.97
C VAL A 13 -21.66 -20.79 19.36
N ILE A 14 -20.42 -21.26 19.25
CA ILE A 14 -20.09 -22.65 18.95
C ILE A 14 -20.16 -23.41 20.28
N ILE A 15 -21.13 -24.31 20.40
CA ILE A 15 -21.23 -25.26 21.52
C ILE A 15 -20.20 -26.38 21.26
N PRO A 16 -19.14 -26.53 22.07
CA PRO A 16 -18.20 -27.64 21.89
C PRO A 16 -18.81 -28.95 22.39
N LEU A 17 -18.89 -29.91 21.47
CA LEU A 17 -19.13 -31.32 21.75
C LEU A 17 -17.95 -31.86 22.56
N PHE A 18 -18.23 -32.30 23.80
CA PHE A 18 -17.48 -33.25 24.63
C PHE A 18 -16.04 -33.58 24.20
N THR A 19 -15.07 -32.88 24.80
CA THR A 19 -13.69 -33.35 24.90
C THR A 19 -13.56 -34.32 26.08
N VAL A 20 -13.09 -35.52 25.77
CA VAL A 20 -12.67 -36.53 26.76
C VAL A 20 -11.43 -36.00 27.48
N PRO A 21 -11.40 -35.91 28.82
CA PRO A 21 -10.20 -35.54 29.55
C PRO A 21 -9.17 -36.70 29.48
N VAL A 22 -8.08 -36.44 28.78
CA VAL A 22 -6.82 -37.19 28.90
C VAL A 22 -6.25 -36.88 30.28
N LEU A 23 -6.31 -37.86 31.18
CA LEU A 23 -5.68 -37.79 32.50
C LEU A 23 -4.15 -37.89 32.33
N ASN A 24 -3.50 -36.73 32.29
CA ASN A 24 -2.06 -36.63 32.53
C ASN A 24 -1.80 -36.70 34.04
N ALA A 25 -1.14 -37.77 34.46
CA ALA A 25 -0.57 -37.93 35.78
C ALA A 25 0.70 -37.08 35.92
N CYS A 26 0.86 -36.39 37.04
CA CYS A 26 2.19 -36.05 37.57
C CYS A 26 2.14 -35.95 39.09
N ALA A 27 3.20 -36.47 39.70
CA ALA A 27 3.26 -37.01 41.04
C ALA A 27 3.36 -35.97 42.17
N LYS A 28 2.98 -36.41 43.37
CA LYS A 28 3.62 -35.98 44.63
C LYS A 28 3.64 -37.15 45.61
N ASP A 29 4.85 -37.62 45.88
CA ASP A 29 5.17 -38.57 46.94
C ASP A 29 5.00 -37.93 48.31
N SER A 30 4.38 -38.66 49.25
CA SER A 30 4.80 -38.68 50.65
C SER A 30 4.08 -39.77 51.45
N ALA A 31 4.91 -40.66 52.01
CA ALA A 31 4.72 -41.47 53.23
C ALA A 31 3.80 -42.71 53.21
N THR A 32 4.49 -43.86 53.22
CA THR A 32 4.18 -45.13 53.89
C THR A 32 2.95 -45.18 54.82
N SER A 33 2.01 -46.07 54.50
CA SER A 33 1.21 -46.81 55.48
C SER A 33 0.74 -48.13 54.87
N VAL A 34 0.74 -49.18 55.68
CA VAL A 34 0.54 -50.58 55.31
C VAL A 34 -0.85 -50.81 54.71
N ASN A 35 -0.86 -51.63 53.65
CA ASN A 35 -2.01 -52.19 52.94
C ASN A 35 -3.16 -52.58 53.87
N GLY A 36 -4.23 -51.79 53.84
CA GLY A 36 -5.57 -52.26 54.15
C GLY A 36 -6.40 -52.12 52.88
N VAL A 37 -6.45 -53.16 52.05
CA VAL A 37 -7.46 -53.23 50.98
C VAL A 37 -8.80 -53.09 51.69
N ASN A 38 -9.46 -51.96 51.49
CA ASN A 38 -10.77 -51.76 52.05
C ASN A 38 -11.69 -52.67 51.24
N ALA A 39 -11.95 -53.87 51.76
CA ALA A 39 -12.67 -54.93 51.05
C ALA A 39 -14.09 -54.49 50.64
N ILE A 40 -14.63 -53.50 51.33
CA ILE A 40 -16.00 -53.01 51.17
C ILE A 40 -16.21 -52.31 49.80
N PRO A 41 -15.45 -51.26 49.40
CA PRO A 41 -15.59 -50.66 48.07
C PRO A 41 -15.24 -51.60 46.91
N LEU A 42 -14.26 -52.49 47.08
CA LEU A 42 -13.89 -53.48 46.06
C LEU A 42 -15.02 -54.50 45.82
N ALA A 43 -15.55 -55.08 46.91
CA ALA A 43 -16.68 -56.01 46.83
C ALA A 43 -17.94 -55.32 46.29
N GLY A 44 -18.18 -54.06 46.65
CA GLY A 44 -19.28 -53.26 46.11
C GLY A 44 -19.19 -53.04 44.59
N GLY A 45 -18.00 -52.76 44.07
CA GLY A 45 -17.76 -52.62 42.63
C GLY A 45 -17.98 -53.93 41.86
N ILE A 46 -17.46 -55.05 42.37
CA ILE A 46 -17.66 -56.39 41.76
C ILE A 46 -19.14 -56.78 41.79
N PHE A 47 -19.83 -56.52 42.90
CA PHE A 47 -21.27 -56.80 43.02
C PHE A 47 -22.11 -55.99 42.05
N LEU A 48 -21.79 -54.70 41.86
CA LEU A 48 -22.46 -53.85 40.86
C LEU A 48 -22.29 -54.40 39.44
N ILE A 49 -21.09 -54.88 39.09
CA ILE A 49 -20.83 -55.50 37.79
C ILE A 49 -21.64 -56.79 37.63
N LEU A 50 -21.65 -57.67 38.64
CA LEU A 50 -22.43 -58.91 38.61
C LEU A 50 -23.94 -58.64 38.55
N ALA A 51 -24.45 -57.64 39.28
CA ALA A 51 -25.85 -57.24 39.24
C ALA A 51 -26.24 -56.71 37.85
N LEU A 52 -25.35 -55.94 37.20
CA LEU A 52 -25.53 -55.46 35.83
C LEU A 52 -25.57 -56.63 34.84
N PHE A 53 -24.65 -57.59 34.92
CA PHE A 53 -24.65 -58.79 34.07
C PHE A 53 -25.87 -59.68 34.32
N GLY A 54 -26.30 -59.85 35.57
CA GLY A 54 -27.53 -60.57 35.92
C GLY A 54 -28.79 -59.92 35.33
N GLY A 55 -28.89 -58.59 35.43
CA GLY A 55 -29.95 -57.81 34.81
C GLY A 55 -29.95 -57.91 33.28
N LEU A 56 -28.77 -57.86 32.65
CA LEU A 56 -28.60 -58.09 31.21
C LEU A 56 -29.07 -59.49 30.80
N PHE A 57 -28.64 -60.53 31.51
CA PHE A 57 -28.99 -61.91 31.20
C PHE A 57 -30.51 -62.16 31.35
N TYR A 58 -31.13 -61.56 32.37
CA TYR A 58 -32.57 -61.60 32.58
C TYR A 58 -33.33 -60.92 31.42
N LEU A 59 -32.91 -59.72 31.00
CA LEU A 59 -33.52 -59.02 29.86
C LEU A 59 -33.31 -59.76 28.54
N PHE A 60 -32.23 -60.52 28.42
CA PHE A 60 -31.93 -61.35 27.25
C PHE A 60 -32.87 -62.56 27.19
N LYS A 61 -33.08 -63.25 28.31
CA LYS A 61 -34.04 -64.36 28.45
C LYS A 61 -35.47 -63.95 28.08
N ILE A 62 -35.87 -62.70 28.34
CA ILE A 62 -37.21 -62.17 28.02
C ILE A 62 -37.32 -61.74 26.54
N GLY A 63 -36.22 -61.76 25.76
CA GLY A 63 -36.20 -61.37 24.35
C GLY A 63 -36.32 -59.85 24.10
N LYS A 64 -36.58 -59.06 25.14
CA LYS A 64 -36.65 -57.58 25.07
C LYS A 64 -35.32 -56.97 24.62
N LEU A 65 -34.20 -57.53 25.08
CA LEU A 65 -32.87 -57.05 24.70
C LEU A 65 -32.60 -57.17 23.20
N GLN A 66 -33.01 -58.27 22.57
CA GLN A 66 -32.83 -58.47 21.13
C GLN A 66 -33.69 -57.48 20.34
N LYS A 67 -34.93 -57.24 20.77
CA LYS A 67 -35.82 -56.23 20.17
C LYS A 67 -35.22 -54.82 20.29
N TRP A 68 -34.80 -54.45 21.50
CA TRP A 68 -34.17 -53.16 21.79
C TRP A 68 -32.88 -52.95 20.99
N TYR A 69 -32.06 -53.99 20.85
CA TYR A 69 -30.82 -53.92 20.07
C TYR A 69 -31.09 -53.69 18.58
N VAL A 70 -31.98 -54.48 17.98
CA VAL A 70 -32.31 -54.35 16.55
C VAL A 70 -32.95 -53.00 16.24
N GLU A 71 -33.88 -52.54 17.09
CA GLU A 71 -34.55 -51.25 16.90
C GLU A 71 -33.64 -50.06 17.25
N GLY A 72 -32.78 -50.20 18.25
CA GLY A 72 -31.83 -49.17 18.68
C GLY A 72 -30.68 -48.94 17.69
N VAL A 73 -30.03 -50.02 17.24
CA VAL A 73 -28.99 -49.97 16.20
C VAL A 73 -29.59 -49.61 14.84
N GLY A 74 -30.77 -50.14 14.52
CA GLY A 74 -31.53 -49.78 13.33
C GLY A 74 -31.83 -48.28 13.26
N LEU A 75 -32.29 -47.69 14.38
CA LEU A 75 -32.54 -46.25 14.48
C LEU A 75 -31.26 -45.42 14.36
N GLY A 76 -30.14 -45.90 14.92
CA GLY A 76 -28.84 -45.23 14.79
C GLY A 76 -28.36 -45.18 13.33
N ARG A 77 -28.43 -46.32 12.63
CA ARG A 77 -28.06 -46.42 11.22
C ARG A 77 -28.99 -45.60 10.31
N SER A 78 -30.30 -45.63 10.54
CA SER A 78 -31.26 -44.85 9.75
C SER A 78 -31.09 -43.35 9.96
N LYS A 79 -30.85 -42.88 11.20
CA LYS A 79 -30.51 -41.48 11.47
C LYS A 79 -29.22 -41.03 10.80
N TYR A 80 -28.19 -41.88 10.79
CA TYR A 80 -26.94 -41.58 10.09
C TYR A 80 -27.15 -41.45 8.57
N GLN A 81 -27.90 -42.39 7.97
CA GLN A 81 -28.23 -42.35 6.55
C GLN A 81 -29.10 -41.12 6.21
N ALA A 82 -30.10 -40.79 7.02
CA ALA A 82 -30.92 -39.60 6.86
C ALA A 82 -30.08 -38.31 6.93
N SER A 83 -29.12 -38.23 7.86
CA SER A 83 -28.20 -37.10 7.96
C SER A 83 -27.30 -36.98 6.72
N ARG A 84 -26.75 -38.10 6.23
CA ARG A 84 -25.95 -38.12 5.00
C ARG A 84 -26.78 -37.69 3.78
N LEU A 85 -27.98 -38.25 3.59
CA LEU A 85 -28.87 -37.88 2.50
C LEU A 85 -29.33 -36.42 2.59
N SER A 86 -29.57 -35.90 3.80
CA SER A 86 -29.84 -34.47 4.01
C SER A 86 -28.65 -33.60 3.60
N SER A 87 -27.42 -34.02 3.91
CA SER A 87 -26.20 -33.31 3.48
C SER A 87 -26.01 -33.36 1.96
N GLU A 88 -26.37 -34.47 1.32
CA GLU A 88 -26.31 -34.65 -0.13
C GLU A 88 -27.37 -33.81 -0.84
N LYS A 89 -28.61 -33.81 -0.32
CA LYS A 89 -29.69 -32.91 -0.73
C LYS A 89 -29.24 -31.45 -0.71
N LYS A 90 -28.63 -31.00 0.38
CA LYS A 90 -28.10 -29.62 0.49
C LYS A 90 -26.98 -29.32 -0.51
N LYS A 91 -26.13 -30.31 -0.83
CA LYS A 91 -25.07 -30.15 -1.84
C LYS A 91 -25.65 -30.02 -3.25
N ILE A 92 -26.58 -30.91 -3.61
CA ILE A 92 -27.27 -30.89 -4.91
C ILE A 92 -28.04 -29.57 -5.07
N ASP A 93 -28.81 -29.17 -4.06
CA ASP A 93 -29.58 -27.92 -4.07
C ASP A 93 -28.66 -26.69 -4.24
N LYS A 94 -27.51 -26.66 -3.56
CA LYS A 94 -26.49 -25.62 -3.75
C LYS A 94 -25.89 -25.63 -5.16
N THR A 95 -25.63 -26.80 -5.75
CA THR A 95 -25.12 -26.91 -7.13
C THR A 95 -26.17 -26.41 -8.12
N ARG A 96 -27.44 -26.81 -7.94
CA ARG A 96 -28.55 -26.33 -8.77
C ARG A 96 -28.69 -24.82 -8.67
N SER A 97 -28.69 -24.24 -7.46
CA SER A 97 -28.74 -22.79 -7.26
C SER A 97 -27.64 -22.07 -8.04
N LYS A 98 -26.39 -22.56 -7.99
CA LYS A 98 -25.29 -21.97 -8.77
C LYS A 98 -25.50 -22.06 -10.28
N LEU A 99 -26.04 -23.16 -10.78
CA LEU A 99 -26.35 -23.31 -12.21
C LEU A 99 -27.45 -22.34 -12.64
N VAL A 100 -28.41 -22.07 -11.76
CA VAL A 100 -29.47 -21.08 -11.99
C VAL A 100 -28.91 -19.65 -11.95
N ASP A 101 -27.99 -19.35 -11.02
CA ASP A 101 -27.29 -18.05 -11.00
C ASP A 101 -26.45 -17.86 -12.29
N GLU A 102 -25.74 -18.91 -12.73
CA GLU A 102 -24.98 -18.92 -13.98
C GLU A 102 -25.89 -18.75 -15.21
N LEU A 103 -27.10 -19.32 -15.18
CA LEU A 103 -28.11 -19.12 -16.21
C LEU A 103 -28.55 -17.64 -16.29
N GLY A 104 -28.82 -17.01 -15.15
CA GLY A 104 -29.19 -15.58 -15.10
C GLY A 104 -28.07 -14.68 -15.65
N GLN A 105 -26.83 -14.97 -15.25
CA GLN A 105 -25.65 -14.27 -15.77
C GLN A 105 -25.51 -14.44 -17.29
N LYS A 106 -25.68 -15.66 -17.81
CA LYS A 106 -25.56 -15.94 -19.24
C LYS A 106 -26.69 -15.29 -20.06
N VAL A 107 -27.91 -15.28 -19.53
CA VAL A 107 -29.06 -14.58 -20.15
C VAL A 107 -28.76 -13.09 -20.30
N TRP A 108 -28.21 -12.47 -19.25
CA TRP A 108 -27.81 -11.06 -19.30
C TRP A 108 -26.65 -10.79 -20.25
N ASP A 109 -25.59 -11.58 -20.18
CA ASP A 109 -24.37 -11.37 -20.98
C ASP A 109 -24.61 -11.58 -22.47
N GLU A 110 -25.39 -12.59 -22.84
CA GLU A 110 -25.74 -12.93 -24.23
C GLU A 110 -26.94 -12.14 -24.77
N LYS A 111 -27.48 -11.20 -23.97
CA LYS A 111 -28.60 -10.34 -24.35
C LYS A 111 -29.87 -11.09 -24.77
N ILE A 112 -30.17 -12.20 -24.09
CA ILE A 112 -31.33 -13.05 -24.36
C ILE A 112 -32.54 -12.46 -23.61
N SER A 113 -33.56 -12.02 -24.36
CA SER A 113 -34.79 -11.48 -23.79
C SER A 113 -35.98 -12.41 -24.03
N ASP A 114 -36.92 -12.43 -23.08
CA ASP A 114 -38.18 -13.18 -23.17
C ASP A 114 -39.32 -12.36 -22.57
N PRO A 115 -40.57 -12.47 -23.08
CA PRO A 115 -41.73 -11.81 -22.49
C PRO A 115 -41.93 -12.09 -20.99
N ALA A 116 -41.53 -13.26 -20.49
CA ALA A 116 -41.74 -13.67 -19.10
C ALA A 116 -40.96 -12.83 -18.06
N TYR A 117 -39.84 -12.22 -18.44
CA TYR A 117 -39.01 -11.38 -17.56
C TYR A 117 -38.70 -10.01 -18.21
N ALA A 118 -39.57 -9.56 -19.11
CA ALA A 118 -39.38 -8.31 -19.85
C ALA A 118 -39.26 -7.07 -18.94
N GLU A 119 -39.96 -7.04 -17.80
CA GLU A 119 -39.88 -5.92 -16.85
C GLU A 119 -38.50 -5.79 -16.23
N ASP A 120 -37.98 -6.87 -15.64
CA ASP A 120 -36.65 -6.89 -15.02
C ASP A 120 -35.54 -6.69 -16.06
N TRP A 121 -35.72 -7.25 -17.26
CA TRP A 121 -34.85 -7.01 -18.41
C TRP A 121 -34.75 -5.52 -18.76
N ASN A 122 -35.89 -4.84 -18.92
CA ASN A 122 -35.93 -3.42 -19.26
C ASN A 122 -35.32 -2.56 -18.15
N ARG A 123 -35.49 -2.94 -16.89
CA ARG A 123 -34.87 -2.23 -15.76
C ARG A 123 -33.35 -2.39 -15.74
N LEU A 124 -32.82 -3.58 -16.04
CA LEU A 124 -31.38 -3.80 -16.22
C LEU A 124 -30.83 -3.00 -17.41
N LEU A 125 -31.54 -2.97 -18.53
CA LEU A 125 -31.17 -2.19 -19.71
C LEU A 125 -31.14 -0.68 -19.40
N ALA A 126 -32.09 -0.17 -18.62
CA ALA A 126 -32.08 1.22 -18.18
C ALA A 126 -30.85 1.56 -17.32
N MET A 127 -30.42 0.64 -16.43
CA MET A 127 -29.20 0.81 -15.64
C MET A 127 -27.92 0.74 -16.48
N GLU A 128 -27.85 -0.16 -17.46
CA GLU A 128 -26.74 -0.24 -18.42
C GLU A 128 -26.64 1.06 -19.23
N ASN A 129 -27.77 1.57 -19.73
CA ASN A 129 -27.83 2.85 -20.43
C ASN A 129 -27.42 4.03 -19.54
N GLN A 130 -27.63 3.95 -18.22
CA GLN A 130 -27.15 4.95 -17.27
C GLN A 130 -25.61 4.88 -17.07
N GLN A 131 -24.99 3.70 -17.21
CA GLN A 131 -23.53 3.55 -17.08
C GLN A 131 -22.76 4.11 -18.27
N ALA A 132 -23.29 3.96 -19.49
CA ALA A 132 -22.62 4.39 -20.72
C ALA A 132 -22.10 5.85 -20.69
N PRO A 133 -22.93 6.87 -20.36
CA PRO A 133 -22.46 8.26 -20.31
C PRO A 133 -21.44 8.48 -19.17
N ILE A 134 -21.55 7.77 -18.06
CA ILE A 134 -20.60 7.90 -16.94
C ILE A 134 -19.22 7.37 -17.34
N LEU A 135 -19.17 6.24 -18.07
CA LEU A 135 -17.92 5.67 -18.58
C LEU A 135 -17.28 6.57 -19.64
N GLU A 136 -18.09 7.21 -20.47
CA GLU A 136 -17.61 8.21 -21.43
C GLU A 136 -17.03 9.44 -20.72
N ASP A 137 -17.71 9.93 -19.68
CA ASP A 137 -17.19 10.99 -18.82
C ASP A 137 -15.87 10.62 -18.15
N VAL A 138 -15.72 9.39 -17.65
CA VAL A 138 -14.45 8.91 -17.07
C VAL A 138 -13.34 8.97 -18.12
N ARG A 139 -13.56 8.46 -19.32
CA ARG A 139 -12.55 8.50 -20.40
C ARG A 139 -12.20 9.94 -20.80
N ARG A 140 -13.21 10.82 -20.86
CA ARG A 140 -13.02 12.25 -21.17
C ARG A 140 -12.15 12.92 -20.10
N LEU A 141 -12.47 12.69 -18.82
CA LEU A 141 -11.73 13.24 -17.69
C LEU A 141 -10.31 12.68 -17.59
N GLU A 142 -10.10 11.40 -17.90
CA GLU A 142 -8.77 10.80 -17.99
C GLU A 142 -7.93 11.47 -19.09
N GLY A 143 -8.53 11.72 -20.25
CA GLY A 143 -7.89 12.47 -21.34
C GLY A 143 -7.57 13.93 -20.95
N GLU A 144 -8.46 14.59 -20.21
CA GLU A 144 -8.21 15.94 -19.68
C GLU A 144 -7.07 15.93 -18.65
N ALA A 145 -7.07 14.99 -17.72
CA ALA A 145 -6.02 14.82 -16.72
C ALA A 145 -4.65 14.60 -17.38
N GLN A 146 -4.59 13.78 -18.43
CA GLN A 146 -3.36 13.54 -19.18
C GLN A 146 -2.85 14.83 -19.86
N ARG A 147 -3.73 15.62 -20.47
CA ARG A 147 -3.35 16.92 -21.07
C ARG A 147 -2.85 17.91 -20.02
N VAL A 148 -3.54 18.03 -18.87
CA VAL A 148 -3.11 18.92 -17.78
C VAL A 148 -1.74 18.48 -17.24
N LYS A 149 -1.51 17.17 -17.13
CA LYS A 149 -0.22 16.62 -16.72
C LYS A 149 0.90 16.99 -17.69
N GLU A 150 0.67 16.82 -18.99
CA GLU A 150 1.63 17.20 -20.03
C GLU A 150 1.92 18.71 -20.00
N GLN A 151 0.90 19.55 -19.83
CA GLN A 151 1.07 21.00 -19.68
C GLN A 151 1.90 21.35 -18.44
N ARG A 152 1.62 20.69 -17.31
CA ARG A 152 2.33 20.88 -16.04
C ARG A 152 3.80 20.51 -16.15
N ASP A 153 4.10 19.34 -16.73
CA ASP A 153 5.47 18.87 -16.87
C ASP A 153 6.26 19.72 -17.88
N ALA A 154 5.64 20.11 -19.01
CA ALA A 154 6.25 21.02 -19.97
C ALA A 154 6.57 22.40 -19.36
N ALA A 155 5.64 22.97 -18.59
CA ALA A 155 5.85 24.26 -17.92
C ALA A 155 6.97 24.18 -16.87
N ALA A 156 6.99 23.11 -16.06
CA ALA A 156 8.02 22.90 -15.06
C ALA A 156 9.41 22.72 -15.70
N ASP A 157 9.51 21.92 -16.75
CA ASP A 157 10.77 21.68 -17.46
C ASP A 157 11.33 22.95 -18.09
N GLU A 158 10.49 23.71 -18.78
CA GLU A 158 10.90 24.96 -19.42
C GLU A 158 11.41 25.98 -18.39
N LEU A 159 10.66 26.21 -17.31
CA LEU A 159 11.06 27.15 -16.26
C LEU A 159 12.33 26.69 -15.53
N ASN A 160 12.49 25.39 -15.29
CA ASN A 160 13.72 24.85 -14.68
C ASN A 160 14.94 25.00 -15.60
N ARG A 161 14.78 24.85 -16.91
CA ARG A 161 15.84 25.14 -17.89
C ARG A 161 16.22 26.61 -17.87
N GLN A 162 15.24 27.52 -17.87
CA GLN A 162 15.49 28.96 -17.77
C GLN A 162 16.23 29.33 -16.49
N ILE A 163 15.78 28.81 -15.34
CA ILE A 163 16.44 29.00 -14.04
C ILE A 163 17.90 28.56 -14.09
N SER A 164 18.17 27.37 -14.64
CA SER A 164 19.53 26.83 -14.77
C SER A 164 20.39 27.70 -15.70
N GLY A 165 19.82 28.18 -16.81
CA GLY A 165 20.48 29.10 -17.73
C GLY A 165 20.87 30.42 -17.09
N PHE A 166 19.95 31.06 -16.36
CA PHE A 166 20.24 32.30 -15.65
C PHE A 166 21.24 32.11 -14.51
N GLN A 167 21.21 30.97 -13.80
CA GLN A 167 22.22 30.65 -12.78
C GLN A 167 23.62 30.53 -13.39
N ALA A 168 23.75 29.84 -14.53
CA ALA A 168 25.01 29.74 -15.26
C ALA A 168 25.50 31.12 -15.74
N GLN A 169 24.59 31.97 -16.22
CA GLN A 169 24.91 33.33 -16.63
C GLN A 169 25.43 34.16 -15.44
N VAL A 170 24.77 34.11 -14.28
CA VAL A 170 25.20 34.80 -13.06
C VAL A 170 26.57 34.32 -12.59
N GLN A 171 26.85 33.01 -12.66
CA GLN A 171 28.17 32.47 -12.33
C GLN A 171 29.25 32.96 -13.28
N ASN A 172 28.96 32.97 -14.59
CA ASN A 172 29.89 33.46 -15.60
C ASN A 172 30.22 34.95 -15.40
N LEU A 173 29.20 35.78 -15.19
CA LEU A 173 29.36 37.22 -14.94
C LEU A 173 30.14 37.48 -13.65
N THR A 174 29.85 36.72 -12.59
CA THR A 174 30.62 36.78 -11.33
C THR A 174 32.11 36.49 -11.55
N ALA A 175 32.43 35.44 -12.31
CA ALA A 175 33.81 35.09 -12.62
C ALA A 175 34.52 36.18 -13.44
N ARG A 176 33.86 36.73 -14.47
CA ARG A 176 34.39 37.85 -15.27
C ARG A 176 34.66 39.09 -14.43
N LEU A 177 33.71 39.46 -13.57
CA LEU A 177 33.87 40.59 -12.65
C LEU A 177 35.02 40.38 -11.66
N SER A 178 35.23 39.15 -11.18
CA SER A 178 36.37 38.82 -10.31
C SER A 178 37.71 39.03 -11.03
N VAL A 179 37.84 38.56 -12.28
CA VAL A 179 39.03 38.76 -13.11
C VAL A 179 39.30 40.24 -13.37
N LEU A 180 38.26 41.02 -13.71
CA LEU A 180 38.40 42.46 -13.93
C LEU A 180 38.83 43.21 -12.67
N LYS A 181 38.26 42.86 -11.51
CA LYS A 181 38.68 43.45 -10.22
C LYS A 181 40.13 43.11 -9.89
N GLY A 182 40.57 41.88 -10.15
CA GLY A 182 41.97 41.48 -9.98
C GLY A 182 42.91 42.26 -10.89
N SER A 183 42.53 42.42 -12.16
CA SER A 183 43.29 43.21 -13.15
C SER A 183 43.39 44.67 -12.73
N GLN A 184 42.28 45.25 -12.23
CA GLN A 184 42.26 46.63 -11.74
C GLN A 184 43.17 46.82 -10.52
N ALA A 185 43.14 45.89 -9.56
CA ALA A 185 44.02 45.94 -8.39
C ALA A 185 45.51 45.86 -8.77
N ASN A 186 45.85 45.04 -9.78
CA ASN A 186 47.21 44.95 -10.30
C ASN A 186 47.64 46.24 -11.00
N ALA A 187 46.79 46.82 -11.84
CA ALA A 187 47.07 48.09 -12.51
C ALA A 187 47.25 49.25 -11.51
N GLU A 188 46.42 49.31 -10.48
CA GLU A 188 46.53 50.29 -9.39
C GLU A 188 47.84 50.14 -8.61
N LYS A 189 48.23 48.91 -8.28
CA LYS A 189 49.51 48.63 -7.62
C LYS A 189 50.71 49.04 -8.50
N ASN A 190 50.63 48.79 -9.81
CA ASN A 190 51.66 49.23 -10.75
C ASN A 190 51.77 50.76 -10.78
N TYR A 191 50.64 51.46 -10.86
CA TYR A 191 50.59 52.92 -10.80
C TYR A 191 51.24 53.48 -9.53
N GLN A 192 50.90 52.94 -8.36
CA GLN A 192 51.47 53.35 -7.08
C GLN A 192 52.98 53.08 -7.00
N SER A 193 53.44 51.94 -7.53
CA SER A 193 54.86 51.60 -7.58
C SER A 193 55.65 52.55 -8.47
N LEU A 194 55.11 52.90 -9.64
CA LEU A 194 55.70 53.89 -10.55
C LEU A 194 55.78 55.28 -9.88
N GLN A 195 54.71 55.69 -9.20
CA GLN A 195 54.68 56.97 -8.48
C GLN A 195 55.70 57.01 -7.34
N GLN A 196 55.81 55.94 -6.55
CA GLN A 196 56.80 55.83 -5.47
C GLN A 196 58.23 55.88 -6.02
N ARG A 197 58.51 55.14 -7.11
CA ARG A 197 59.83 55.15 -7.75
C ARG A 197 60.20 56.54 -8.27
N SER A 198 59.25 57.23 -8.90
CA SER A 198 59.45 58.62 -9.34
C SER A 198 59.79 59.54 -8.17
N ASN A 199 59.07 59.44 -7.05
CA ASN A 199 59.34 60.27 -5.86
C ASN A 199 60.72 60.00 -5.25
N ASN A 200 61.12 58.73 -5.19
CA ASN A 200 62.44 58.33 -4.70
C ASN A 200 63.55 58.90 -5.60
N LEU A 201 63.43 58.76 -6.92
CA LEU A 201 64.41 59.29 -7.88
C LEU A 201 64.53 60.83 -7.77
N ILE A 202 63.41 61.54 -7.58
CA ILE A 202 63.42 63.00 -7.37
C ILE A 202 64.16 63.36 -6.07
N ALA A 203 63.94 62.61 -4.99
CA ALA A 203 64.63 62.84 -3.71
C ALA A 203 66.14 62.54 -3.81
N GLU A 204 66.53 61.47 -4.52
CA GLU A 204 67.92 61.12 -4.80
C GLU A 204 68.61 62.21 -5.63
N ILE A 205 67.98 62.72 -6.69
CA ILE A 205 68.49 63.86 -7.47
C ILE A 205 68.74 65.07 -6.57
N ARG A 206 67.80 65.43 -5.69
CA ARG A 206 67.98 66.55 -4.74
C ARG A 206 69.15 66.30 -3.78
N SER A 207 69.30 65.07 -3.28
CA SER A 207 70.42 64.69 -2.42
C SER A 207 71.76 64.83 -3.14
N ILE A 208 71.84 64.35 -4.39
CA ILE A 208 73.03 64.47 -5.23
C ILE A 208 73.33 65.95 -5.53
N GLN A 209 72.33 66.76 -5.85
CA GLN A 209 72.48 68.21 -6.05
C GLN A 209 73.07 68.90 -4.82
N ASN A 210 72.59 68.55 -3.62
CA ASN A 210 73.14 69.08 -2.36
C ASN A 210 74.61 68.65 -2.16
N LYS A 211 74.96 67.39 -2.46
CA LYS A 211 76.34 66.91 -2.41
C LYS A 211 77.24 67.63 -3.40
N ILE A 212 76.77 67.89 -4.62
CA ILE A 212 77.50 68.69 -5.62
C ILE A 212 77.79 70.08 -5.06
N MET A 213 76.82 70.77 -4.47
CA MET A 213 77.03 72.10 -3.86
C MET A 213 78.07 72.07 -2.73
N GLN A 214 78.02 71.07 -1.84
CA GLN A 214 79.01 70.90 -0.78
C GLN A 214 80.41 70.61 -1.33
N MET A 215 80.50 69.78 -2.36
CA MET A 215 81.75 69.45 -3.04
C MET A 215 82.33 70.65 -3.78
N GLN A 216 81.47 71.50 -4.35
CA GLN A 216 81.89 72.75 -4.97
C GLN A 216 82.48 73.77 -3.99
N ALA A 217 82.12 73.65 -2.71
CA ALA A 217 82.67 74.46 -1.62
C ALA A 217 83.96 73.86 -1.02
N SER A 218 84.39 72.66 -1.43
CA SER A 218 85.58 71.99 -0.89
C SER A 218 86.81 72.11 -1.81
N ASN A 219 87.99 71.91 -1.21
CA ASN A 219 89.29 71.89 -1.89
C ASN A 219 89.81 70.44 -2.11
N ALA A 220 88.92 69.46 -2.26
CA ALA A 220 89.32 68.07 -2.48
C ALA A 220 90.02 67.90 -3.85
N PRO A 221 91.13 67.14 -3.93
CA PRO A 221 91.92 67.00 -5.16
C PRO A 221 91.22 66.22 -6.29
N ASP A 222 90.20 65.42 -5.98
CA ASP A 222 89.41 64.61 -6.92
C ASP A 222 87.99 65.17 -7.17
N ARG A 223 87.73 66.39 -6.72
CA ARG A 223 86.44 67.07 -6.77
C ARG A 223 85.76 67.04 -8.14
N GLU A 224 86.48 67.37 -9.22
CA GLU A 224 85.89 67.45 -10.56
C GLU A 224 85.38 66.09 -11.04
N GLN A 225 86.12 65.02 -10.75
CA GLN A 225 85.76 63.67 -11.12
C GLN A 225 84.52 63.19 -10.35
N GLN A 226 84.43 63.51 -9.05
CA GLN A 226 83.24 63.21 -8.25
C GLN A 226 82.00 63.99 -8.71
N ILE A 227 82.14 65.29 -9.05
CA ILE A 227 81.04 66.10 -9.61
C ILE A 227 80.58 65.54 -10.95
N PHE A 228 81.50 65.13 -11.82
CA PHE A 228 81.18 64.50 -13.11
C PHE A 228 80.38 63.19 -12.91
N ALA A 229 80.81 62.32 -11.98
CA ALA A 229 80.09 61.10 -11.66
C ALA A 229 78.67 61.37 -11.12
N MET A 230 78.53 62.36 -10.23
CA MET A 230 77.23 62.79 -9.71
C MET A 230 76.31 63.37 -10.79
N ASN A 231 76.84 64.15 -11.74
CA ASN A 231 76.08 64.65 -12.89
C ASN A 231 75.58 63.51 -13.80
N ASN A 232 76.41 62.49 -14.04
CA ASN A 232 76.00 61.30 -14.80
C ASN A 232 74.91 60.50 -14.08
N ALA A 233 74.98 60.41 -12.75
CA ALA A 233 73.91 59.80 -11.95
C ALA A 233 72.59 60.56 -12.07
N ILE A 234 72.62 61.91 -11.99
CA ILE A 234 71.43 62.75 -12.23
C ILE A 234 70.86 62.52 -13.64
N ALA A 235 71.69 62.47 -14.67
CA ALA A 235 71.24 62.21 -16.04
C ALA A 235 70.57 60.83 -16.17
N THR A 236 71.13 59.82 -15.51
CA THR A 236 70.56 58.46 -15.46
C THR A 236 69.19 58.47 -14.76
N HIS A 237 69.08 59.10 -13.58
CA HIS A 237 67.80 59.21 -12.87
C HIS A 237 66.76 60.02 -13.64
N ASN A 238 67.15 61.09 -14.35
CA ASN A 238 66.25 61.84 -15.22
C ASN A 238 65.70 60.97 -16.36
N ASN A 239 66.55 60.13 -16.97
CA ASN A 239 66.11 59.19 -18.00
C ASN A 239 65.15 58.14 -17.44
N GLU A 240 65.37 57.64 -16.21
CA GLU A 240 64.42 56.75 -15.55
C GLU A 240 63.07 57.43 -15.26
N ILE A 241 63.07 58.68 -14.79
CA ILE A 241 61.86 59.48 -14.59
C ILE A 241 61.10 59.66 -15.90
N LEU A 242 61.79 59.96 -17.01
CA LEU A 242 61.18 60.03 -18.34
C LEU A 242 60.56 58.69 -18.75
N GLY A 243 61.25 57.57 -18.48
CA GLY A 243 60.73 56.23 -18.70
C GLY A 243 59.43 55.98 -17.92
N ILE A 244 59.39 56.34 -16.64
CA ILE A 244 58.19 56.25 -15.79
C ILE A 244 57.08 57.16 -16.33
N SER A 245 57.40 58.41 -16.68
CA SER A 245 56.44 59.38 -17.24
C SER A 245 55.79 58.87 -18.52
N ASN A 246 56.49 58.07 -19.32
CA ASN A 246 55.95 57.45 -20.53
C ASN A 246 55.06 56.24 -20.24
N GLN A 247 55.23 55.56 -19.10
CA GLN A 247 54.43 54.40 -18.69
C GLN A 247 53.11 54.79 -18.00
N VAL A 248 53.13 55.88 -17.22
CA VAL A 248 51.97 56.34 -16.43
C VAL A 248 50.68 56.49 -17.27
N PRO A 249 50.68 57.14 -18.45
CA PRO A 249 49.49 57.26 -19.28
C PRO A 249 48.91 55.91 -19.71
N GLY A 250 49.76 54.91 -19.96
CA GLY A 250 49.34 53.56 -20.33
C GLY A 250 48.55 52.88 -19.21
N VAL A 251 49.06 52.95 -17.97
CA VAL A 251 48.39 52.38 -16.80
C VAL A 251 47.08 53.12 -16.48
N GLN A 252 47.04 54.44 -16.64
CA GLN A 252 45.81 55.22 -16.47
C GLN A 252 44.74 54.88 -17.52
N ALA A 253 45.16 54.69 -18.77
CA ALA A 253 44.27 54.26 -19.84
C ALA A 253 43.71 52.85 -19.56
N GLU A 254 44.54 51.93 -19.07
CA GLU A 254 44.11 50.59 -18.67
C GLU A 254 43.11 50.62 -17.50
N LEU A 255 43.37 51.40 -16.45
CA LEU A 255 42.44 51.58 -15.33
C LEU A 255 41.08 52.13 -15.79
N THR A 256 41.09 53.10 -16.71
CA THR A 256 39.87 53.67 -17.29
C THR A 256 39.12 52.61 -18.11
N ARG A 257 39.82 51.83 -18.93
CA ARG A 257 39.23 50.73 -19.71
C ARG A 257 38.58 49.69 -18.80
N LEU A 258 39.30 49.20 -17.78
CA LEU A 258 38.80 48.20 -16.84
C LEU A 258 37.56 48.71 -16.09
N ARG A 259 37.53 49.99 -15.71
CA ARG A 259 36.35 50.61 -15.08
C ARG A 259 35.15 50.67 -16.03
N ASN A 260 35.39 51.01 -17.29
CA ASN A 260 34.35 51.07 -18.31
C ASN A 260 33.79 49.67 -18.64
N GLU A 261 34.59 48.61 -18.53
CA GLU A 261 34.14 47.22 -18.72
C GLU A 261 33.34 46.66 -17.53
N GLN A 262 33.57 47.14 -16.30
CA GLN A 262 32.84 46.67 -15.12
C GLN A 262 31.37 47.11 -15.11
N THR A 263 31.08 48.36 -15.50
CA THR A 263 29.72 48.92 -15.47
C THR A 263 28.69 48.09 -16.26
N PRO A 264 28.90 47.73 -17.54
CA PRO A 264 27.94 46.92 -18.28
C PRO A 264 27.77 45.51 -17.70
N LEU A 265 28.85 44.89 -17.18
CA LEU A 265 28.77 43.57 -16.57
C LEU A 265 27.95 43.55 -15.28
N LEU A 266 28.03 44.60 -14.45
CA LEU A 266 27.17 44.75 -13.28
C LEU A 266 25.70 44.88 -13.69
N ALA A 267 25.40 45.71 -14.70
CA ALA A 267 24.04 45.86 -15.21
C ALA A 267 23.49 44.55 -15.81
N GLU A 268 24.31 43.78 -16.54
CA GLU A 268 23.95 42.44 -17.03
C GLU A 268 23.69 41.46 -15.89
N MET A 269 24.51 41.50 -14.83
CA MET A 269 24.33 40.65 -13.65
C MET A 269 23.03 40.95 -12.92
N ASP A 270 22.68 42.22 -12.76
CA ASP A 270 21.43 42.62 -12.11
C ASP A 270 20.20 42.20 -12.94
N ARG A 271 20.28 42.34 -14.28
CA ARG A 271 19.25 41.82 -15.19
C ARG A 271 19.10 40.30 -15.09
N ALA A 272 20.21 39.55 -15.11
CA ALA A 272 20.19 38.09 -15.00
C ALA A 272 19.62 37.62 -13.66
N LYS A 273 19.96 38.27 -12.55
CA LYS A 273 19.38 37.99 -11.22
C LYS A 273 17.89 38.30 -11.16
N SER A 274 17.46 39.38 -11.79
CA SER A 274 16.04 39.77 -11.85
C SER A 274 15.23 38.77 -12.69
N ALA A 275 15.77 38.34 -13.83
CA ALA A 275 15.17 37.30 -14.67
C ALA A 275 15.10 35.94 -13.94
N LEU A 276 16.15 35.56 -13.22
CA LEU A 276 16.16 34.37 -12.37
C LEU A 276 15.05 34.41 -11.31
N ALA A 277 14.93 35.52 -10.58
CA ALA A 277 13.89 35.68 -9.57
C ALA A 277 12.48 35.62 -10.20
N SER A 278 12.28 36.23 -11.36
CA SER A 278 11.02 36.19 -12.09
C SER A 278 10.67 34.77 -12.54
N ALA A 279 11.63 34.00 -13.09
CA ALA A 279 11.40 32.61 -13.50
C ALA A 279 11.07 31.70 -12.30
N GLN A 280 11.74 31.90 -11.16
CA GLN A 280 11.44 31.18 -9.92
C GLN A 280 10.03 31.49 -9.41
N GLU A 281 9.60 32.74 -9.50
CA GLU A 281 8.24 33.13 -9.10
C GLU A 281 7.19 32.57 -10.06
N GLN A 282 7.43 32.61 -11.37
CA GLN A 282 6.55 31.99 -12.37
C GLN A 282 6.38 30.49 -12.12
N LEU A 283 7.47 29.77 -11.76
CA LEU A 283 7.39 28.36 -11.41
C LEU A 283 6.48 28.12 -10.20
N ARG A 284 6.62 28.96 -9.16
CA ARG A 284 5.78 28.90 -7.95
C ARG A 284 4.32 29.23 -8.21
N GLN A 285 4.03 30.06 -9.20
CA GLN A 285 2.66 30.46 -9.53
C GLN A 285 1.99 29.53 -10.53
N THR A 286 2.74 28.90 -11.44
CA THR A 286 2.17 28.14 -12.56
C THR A 286 1.93 26.67 -12.20
N VAL A 287 2.87 26.03 -11.51
CA VAL A 287 2.79 24.58 -11.24
C VAL A 287 1.72 24.21 -10.21
N PRO A 288 1.59 24.89 -9.06
CA PRO A 288 0.62 24.48 -8.03
C PRO A 288 -0.87 24.50 -8.45
N PRO A 289 -1.34 25.48 -9.26
CA PRO A 289 -2.69 25.42 -9.80
C PRO A 289 -2.94 24.19 -10.68
N LEU A 290 -1.95 23.78 -11.48
CA LEU A 290 -2.06 22.58 -12.32
C LEU A 290 -2.07 21.30 -11.47
N ASP A 291 -1.24 21.23 -10.42
CA ASP A 291 -1.28 20.13 -9.45
C ASP A 291 -2.65 20.05 -8.75
N THR A 292 -3.25 21.20 -8.42
CA THR A 292 -4.60 21.26 -7.84
C THR A 292 -5.67 20.77 -8.83
N GLN A 293 -5.59 21.18 -10.09
CA GLN A 293 -6.49 20.70 -11.15
C GLN A 293 -6.37 19.18 -11.33
N LEU A 294 -5.16 18.62 -11.35
CA LEU A 294 -4.94 17.17 -11.43
C LEU A 294 -5.58 16.42 -10.26
N ASN A 295 -5.43 16.93 -9.04
CA ASN A 295 -6.06 16.32 -7.86
C ASN A 295 -7.59 16.34 -7.97
N ASN A 296 -8.18 17.47 -8.37
CA ASN A 296 -9.63 17.59 -8.56
C ASN A 296 -10.16 16.64 -9.65
N LEU A 297 -9.43 16.51 -10.77
CA LEU A 297 -9.77 15.57 -11.83
C LEU A 297 -9.70 14.12 -11.33
N ALA A 298 -8.65 13.76 -10.59
CA ALA A 298 -8.50 12.43 -10.02
C ALA A 298 -9.63 12.08 -9.02
N GLU A 299 -10.02 13.02 -8.17
CA GLU A 299 -11.16 12.84 -7.27
C GLU A 299 -12.48 12.68 -8.02
N THR A 300 -12.69 13.45 -9.09
CA THR A 300 -13.88 13.38 -9.93
C THR A 300 -13.97 12.04 -10.67
N ILE A 301 -12.85 11.58 -11.26
CA ILE A 301 -12.75 10.27 -11.91
C ILE A 301 -13.10 9.16 -10.91
N LYS A 302 -12.50 9.19 -9.71
CA LYS A 302 -12.77 8.20 -8.67
C LYS A 302 -14.23 8.20 -8.24
N SER A 303 -14.83 9.39 -8.10
CA SER A 303 -16.26 9.54 -7.78
C SER A 303 -17.14 8.89 -8.85
N LYS A 304 -16.86 9.15 -10.13
CA LYS A 304 -17.59 8.56 -11.27
C LYS A 304 -17.39 7.05 -11.38
N GLN A 305 -16.19 6.54 -11.12
CA GLN A 305 -15.94 5.10 -11.07
C GLN A 305 -16.72 4.42 -9.93
N ASN A 306 -16.84 5.08 -8.77
CA ASN A 306 -17.68 4.58 -7.68
C ASN A 306 -19.18 4.59 -8.05
N GLU A 307 -19.63 5.58 -8.83
CA GLU A 307 -20.99 5.63 -9.36
C GLU A 307 -21.27 4.40 -10.26
N VAL A 308 -20.36 4.09 -11.19
CA VAL A 308 -20.46 2.87 -12.04
C VAL A 308 -20.47 1.60 -11.18
N ALA A 309 -19.56 1.49 -10.21
CA ALA A 309 -19.49 0.33 -9.32
C ALA A 309 -20.78 0.16 -8.50
N SER A 310 -21.36 1.27 -8.04
CA SER A 310 -22.65 1.27 -7.33
C SER A 310 -23.78 0.76 -8.23
N ILE A 311 -23.86 1.22 -9.48
CA ILE A 311 -24.88 0.73 -10.43
C ILE A 311 -24.67 -0.76 -10.67
N LYS A 312 -23.43 -1.21 -10.90
CA LYS A 312 -23.12 -2.64 -11.09
C LYS A 312 -23.53 -3.50 -9.88
N ASN A 313 -23.30 -3.02 -8.67
CA ASN A 313 -23.72 -3.72 -7.45
C ASN A 313 -25.24 -3.83 -7.32
N VAL A 314 -26.00 -2.85 -7.84
CA VAL A 314 -27.47 -2.90 -7.90
C VAL A 314 -27.94 -3.84 -9.01
N MET A 315 -27.25 -3.89 -10.14
CA MET A 315 -27.57 -4.79 -11.25
C MET A 315 -27.35 -6.27 -10.90
N GLN A 316 -26.29 -6.61 -10.16
CA GLN A 316 -25.97 -8.02 -9.87
C GLN A 316 -27.13 -8.83 -9.27
N PRO A 317 -27.80 -8.41 -8.17
CA PRO A 317 -28.92 -9.18 -7.64
C PRO A 317 -30.11 -9.27 -8.61
N MET A 318 -30.26 -8.32 -9.54
CA MET A 318 -31.28 -8.40 -10.58
C MET A 318 -30.89 -9.42 -11.66
N ILE A 319 -29.61 -9.48 -12.04
CA ILE A 319 -29.08 -10.50 -12.95
C ILE A 319 -29.23 -11.89 -12.34
N ASP A 320 -28.89 -12.06 -11.05
CA ASP A 320 -29.10 -13.30 -10.32
C ASP A 320 -30.60 -13.68 -10.29
N GLY A 321 -31.48 -12.67 -10.18
CA GLY A 321 -32.94 -12.82 -10.26
C GLY A 321 -33.48 -13.25 -11.63
N LEU A 322 -32.75 -13.00 -12.73
CA LEU A 322 -33.12 -13.50 -14.06
C LEU A 322 -32.98 -15.02 -14.15
N GLY A 323 -32.09 -15.64 -13.38
CA GLY A 323 -31.82 -17.08 -13.44
C GLY A 323 -33.07 -17.93 -13.24
N PRO A 324 -33.79 -17.78 -12.11
CA PRO A 324 -35.04 -18.49 -11.88
C PRO A 324 -36.11 -18.21 -12.93
N MET A 325 -36.24 -16.96 -13.38
CA MET A 325 -37.23 -16.57 -14.40
C MET A 325 -36.92 -17.22 -15.75
N ALA A 326 -35.64 -17.30 -16.13
CA ALA A 326 -35.19 -17.97 -17.34
C ALA A 326 -35.24 -19.50 -17.22
N GLU A 327 -35.09 -20.08 -16.02
CA GLU A 327 -35.31 -21.51 -15.78
C GLU A 327 -36.79 -21.88 -15.99
N GLU A 328 -37.71 -20.99 -15.60
CA GLU A 328 -39.15 -21.14 -15.74
C GLU A 328 -39.62 -20.91 -17.18
N ALA A 329 -39.19 -19.82 -17.81
CA ALA A 329 -39.60 -19.44 -19.16
C ALA A 329 -38.98 -20.33 -20.26
N ARG A 330 -37.75 -20.83 -20.04
CA ARG A 330 -36.98 -21.64 -21.01
C ARG A 330 -36.93 -21.00 -22.42
N PRO A 331 -36.48 -19.74 -22.58
CA PRO A 331 -36.33 -19.13 -23.89
C PRO A 331 -35.52 -20.01 -24.84
N ASP A 332 -35.96 -20.08 -26.09
CA ASP A 332 -35.30 -20.89 -27.13
C ASP A 332 -33.96 -20.25 -27.53
N SER A 333 -32.88 -20.71 -26.90
CA SER A 333 -31.53 -20.27 -27.20
C SER A 333 -30.55 -21.45 -27.14
N PRO A 334 -29.84 -21.75 -28.25
CA PRO A 334 -28.80 -22.78 -28.26
C PRO A 334 -27.73 -22.59 -27.19
N LEU A 335 -27.49 -21.34 -26.78
CA LEU A 335 -26.50 -20.97 -25.77
C LEU A 335 -26.89 -21.44 -24.36
N LEU A 336 -28.18 -21.65 -24.09
CA LEU A 336 -28.70 -22.02 -22.77
C LEU A 336 -28.95 -23.53 -22.63
N ASN A 337 -29.04 -24.27 -23.75
CA ASN A 337 -29.37 -25.69 -23.77
C ASN A 337 -28.48 -26.56 -22.86
N GLU A 338 -27.18 -26.28 -22.83
CA GLU A 338 -26.27 -27.02 -21.96
C GLU A 338 -26.54 -26.77 -20.47
N LEU A 339 -26.80 -25.51 -20.09
CA LEU A 339 -27.13 -25.15 -18.71
C LEU A 339 -28.46 -25.79 -18.29
N TYR A 340 -29.46 -25.74 -19.18
CA TYR A 340 -30.75 -26.39 -18.98
C TYR A 340 -30.60 -27.90 -18.75
N ALA A 341 -29.84 -28.61 -19.60
CA ALA A 341 -29.61 -30.04 -19.43
C ALA A 341 -28.95 -30.36 -18.07
N ARG A 342 -27.96 -29.56 -17.64
CA ARG A 342 -27.31 -29.74 -16.33
C ARG A 342 -28.28 -29.48 -15.17
N ILE A 343 -29.09 -28.42 -15.25
CA ILE A 343 -30.12 -28.10 -14.25
C ILE A 343 -31.12 -29.25 -14.14
N ASP A 344 -31.57 -29.81 -15.26
CA ASP A 344 -32.55 -30.91 -15.28
C ASP A 344 -32.00 -32.19 -14.67
N VAL A 345 -30.71 -32.50 -14.93
CA VAL A 345 -30.00 -33.61 -14.27
C VAL A 345 -29.95 -33.40 -12.76
N GLU A 346 -29.58 -32.22 -12.28
CA GLU A 346 -29.53 -31.94 -10.84
C GLU A 346 -30.92 -31.92 -10.19
N LYS A 347 -31.95 -31.44 -10.92
CA LYS A 347 -33.35 -31.48 -10.47
C LYS A 347 -33.87 -32.91 -10.33
N SER A 348 -33.53 -33.78 -11.27
CA SER A 348 -33.86 -35.21 -11.21
C SER A 348 -33.18 -35.89 -10.00
N LYS A 349 -31.88 -35.64 -9.79
CA LYS A 349 -31.15 -36.13 -8.60
C LYS A 349 -31.73 -35.60 -7.30
N LEU A 350 -32.14 -34.33 -7.26
CA LEU A 350 -32.75 -33.72 -6.08
C LEU A 350 -34.09 -34.39 -5.74
N GLY A 351 -34.88 -34.72 -6.77
CA GLY A 351 -36.13 -35.47 -6.63
C GLY A 351 -35.91 -36.87 -6.06
N SER A 352 -34.93 -37.62 -6.60
CA SER A 352 -34.62 -38.96 -6.10
C SER A 352 -34.12 -38.94 -4.65
N VAL A 353 -33.16 -38.06 -4.33
CA VAL A 353 -32.63 -37.93 -2.97
C VAL A 353 -33.70 -37.44 -1.99
N THR A 354 -34.61 -36.56 -2.42
CA THR A 354 -35.72 -36.11 -1.56
C THR A 354 -36.68 -37.26 -1.27
N SER A 355 -37.05 -38.07 -2.27
CA SER A 355 -37.88 -39.25 -2.05
C SER A 355 -37.21 -40.27 -1.11
N GLU A 356 -35.90 -40.48 -1.23
CA GLU A 356 -35.14 -41.33 -0.29
C GLU A 356 -35.13 -40.77 1.13
N VAL A 357 -34.99 -39.45 1.29
CA VAL A 357 -35.08 -38.78 2.61
C VAL A 357 -36.46 -38.98 3.22
N ASP A 358 -37.54 -38.79 2.46
CA ASP A 358 -38.91 -38.94 2.95
C ASP A 358 -39.22 -40.40 3.34
N LEU A 359 -38.72 -41.36 2.55
CA LEU A 359 -38.81 -42.78 2.87
C LEU A 359 -38.00 -43.14 4.12
N MET A 360 -36.80 -42.57 4.30
CA MET A 360 -36.01 -42.78 5.51
C MET A 360 -36.66 -42.13 6.74
N GLN A 361 -37.26 -40.96 6.57
CA GLN A 361 -37.97 -40.25 7.63
C GLN A 361 -39.22 -41.04 8.08
N SER A 362 -40.01 -41.55 7.13
CA SER A 362 -41.16 -42.41 7.47
C SER A 362 -40.73 -43.71 8.15
N ARG A 363 -39.60 -44.32 7.76
CA ARG A 363 -39.03 -45.48 8.47
C ARG A 363 -38.59 -45.15 9.90
N ILE A 364 -37.99 -43.97 10.11
CA ILE A 364 -37.62 -43.49 11.45
C ILE A 364 -38.87 -43.27 12.32
N GLU A 365 -39.95 -42.77 11.73
CA GLU A 365 -41.22 -42.53 12.44
C GLU A 365 -41.97 -43.82 12.76
N ALA A 366 -41.93 -44.81 11.86
CA ALA A 366 -42.50 -46.13 12.06
C ALA A 366 -41.68 -47.01 13.04
N THR A 367 -40.44 -46.61 13.36
CA THR A 367 -39.63 -47.31 14.36
C THR A 367 -40.18 -47.05 15.76
N ASP A 368 -40.36 -48.10 16.58
CA ASP A 368 -40.86 -47.99 17.96
C ASP A 368 -39.91 -47.14 18.83
N LYS A 369 -40.29 -45.87 19.00
CA LYS A 369 -39.53 -44.88 19.78
C LYS A 369 -39.40 -45.29 21.25
N GLY A 370 -40.36 -46.07 21.78
CA GLY A 370 -40.33 -46.54 23.17
C GLY A 370 -39.20 -47.54 23.38
N SER A 371 -39.14 -48.54 22.52
CA SER A 371 -38.12 -49.59 22.57
C SER A 371 -36.72 -49.07 22.23
N ALA A 372 -36.59 -48.15 21.26
CA ALA A 372 -35.33 -47.48 20.98
C ALA A 372 -34.87 -46.60 22.15
N ARG A 373 -35.77 -45.87 22.81
CA ARG A 373 -35.43 -45.07 24.00
C ARG A 373 -34.96 -45.97 25.16
N SER A 374 -35.63 -47.09 25.39
CA SER A 374 -35.19 -48.09 26.37
C SER A 374 -33.80 -48.65 26.04
N PHE A 375 -33.48 -48.89 24.77
CA PHE A 375 -32.13 -49.27 24.35
C PHE A 375 -31.09 -48.21 24.71
N TYR A 376 -31.31 -46.95 24.33
CA TYR A 376 -30.34 -45.88 24.63
C TYR A 376 -30.22 -45.60 26.14
N LEU A 377 -31.32 -45.68 26.90
CA LEU A 377 -31.29 -45.57 28.37
C LEU A 377 -30.54 -46.75 29.00
N MET A 378 -30.66 -47.95 28.43
CA MET A 378 -29.96 -49.12 28.89
C MET A 378 -28.46 -49.03 28.60
N VAL A 379 -28.06 -48.57 27.41
CA VAL A 379 -26.66 -48.33 27.07
C VAL A 379 -26.09 -47.23 27.96
N ALA A 380 -26.77 -46.08 28.08
CA ALA A 380 -26.32 -44.97 28.93
C ALA A 380 -26.27 -45.35 30.42
N GLY A 381 -27.29 -46.05 30.92
CA GLY A 381 -27.33 -46.56 32.29
C GLY A 381 -26.24 -47.60 32.55
N GLY A 382 -26.03 -48.52 31.60
CA GLY A 382 -24.95 -49.51 31.68
C GLY A 382 -23.57 -48.86 31.71
N VAL A 383 -23.31 -47.85 30.86
CA VAL A 383 -22.06 -47.08 30.87
C VAL A 383 -21.88 -46.33 32.19
N SER A 384 -22.91 -45.68 32.73
CA SER A 384 -22.85 -44.97 34.00
C SER A 384 -22.58 -45.91 35.19
N VAL A 385 -23.22 -47.08 35.23
CA VAL A 385 -22.98 -48.09 36.27
C VAL A 385 -21.58 -48.68 36.15
N LEU A 386 -21.09 -48.95 34.93
CA LEU A 386 -19.71 -49.39 34.72
C LEU A 386 -18.70 -48.33 35.16
N ALA A 387 -18.92 -47.06 34.83
CA ALA A 387 -18.07 -45.96 35.27
C ALA A 387 -18.05 -45.84 36.80
N ALA A 388 -19.21 -45.96 37.47
CA ALA A 388 -19.31 -45.96 38.93
C ALA A 388 -18.62 -47.18 39.57
N ALA A 389 -18.76 -48.36 38.98
CA ALA A 389 -18.09 -49.58 39.45
C ALA A 389 -16.57 -49.48 39.30
N ILE A 390 -16.08 -48.99 38.15
CA ILE A 390 -14.65 -48.74 37.92
C ILE A 390 -14.13 -47.71 38.92
N TRP A 391 -14.88 -46.63 39.15
CA TRP A 391 -14.50 -45.61 40.13
C TRP A 391 -14.45 -46.17 41.56
N LEU A 392 -15.40 -47.03 41.97
CA LEU A 392 -15.39 -47.71 43.27
C LEU A 392 -14.22 -48.68 43.42
N ILE A 393 -13.90 -49.44 42.37
CA ILE A 393 -12.76 -50.36 42.37
C ILE A 393 -11.45 -49.57 42.49
N VAL A 394 -11.29 -48.49 41.71
CA VAL A 394 -10.08 -47.65 41.74
C VAL A 394 -9.93 -46.90 43.08
N SER A 395 -11.04 -46.47 43.70
CA SER A 395 -11.01 -45.80 45.00
C SER A 395 -10.79 -46.74 46.19
N GLY A 396 -11.15 -48.02 46.07
CA GLY A 396 -10.85 -49.05 47.07
C GLY A 396 -9.44 -49.64 47.02
N ILE A 397 -8.65 -49.30 45.99
CA ILE A 397 -7.26 -49.74 45.78
C ILE A 397 -6.24 -48.69 46.27
N LYS A 398 -6.70 -47.52 46.75
CA LYS A 398 -5.88 -46.56 47.51
C LYS A 398 -5.79 -46.98 48.97
#